data_AF-A0A348V825-F1
#
_entry.id   AF-A0A348V825-F1
#
_cell.length_a   1.000
_cell.length_b   1.000
_cell.length_c   1.000
_cell.angle_alpha   90.00
_cell.angle_beta   90.00
_cell.angle_gamma   90.00
#
_symmetry.space_group_name_H-M   'P 1'
#
loop_
_entity.id
_entity.type
_entity.pdbx_description
1 polymer ?
#
loop_
_entity_poly.entity_id
_entity_poly.type
_entity_poly.pdbx_seq_one_letter_code
_entity_poly.pdbx_strand_id
1 'polypeptide(L)'
;MLIPYVPAGTSKVIKGGAAGVKALDKVNDTGKAVDKAGDVMKNRVKLKKNTKEAVQNSAKKTPDGQYIDPNTGKPIEKGQEVYGHKTGQEWSKYKKGPENQGKTRQEVIKDQNNPDIYQMEDKKSNASHKYEQK
;
A
#
# COMPACT_ATOMS: atom_id res chain seq x y z
N MET A 1 -40.49 -26.58 46.44
CA MET A 1 -39.49 -25.85 45.62
C MET A 1 -38.13 -26.49 45.87
N LEU A 2 -37.62 -27.26 44.91
CA LEU A 2 -36.36 -28.00 45.01
C LEU A 2 -35.43 -27.47 43.91
N ILE A 3 -34.39 -26.73 44.31
CA ILE A 3 -33.37 -26.21 43.39
C ILE A 3 -32.45 -27.39 43.04
N PRO A 4 -32.27 -27.75 41.75
CA PRO A 4 -31.27 -28.76 41.41
C PRO A 4 -29.85 -28.17 41.56
N TYR A 5 -29.09 -28.77 42.47
CA TYR A 5 -27.66 -28.60 42.64
C TYR A 5 -26.91 -29.13 41.42
N VAL A 6 -26.13 -28.27 40.74
CA VAL A 6 -25.22 -28.68 39.66
C VAL A 6 -23.82 -28.83 40.26
N PRO A 7 -23.19 -30.02 40.20
CA PRO A 7 -21.87 -30.21 40.79
C PRO A 7 -20.80 -29.46 39.97
N ALA A 8 -19.99 -28.68 40.68
CA ALA A 8 -18.76 -28.09 40.17
C ALA A 8 -17.76 -29.21 39.86
N GLY A 9 -17.47 -29.45 38.58
CA GLY A 9 -16.37 -30.36 38.21
C GLY A 9 -16.54 -31.20 36.95
N THR A 10 -17.22 -30.74 35.89
CA THR A 10 -17.15 -31.41 34.59
C THR A 10 -16.45 -30.52 33.57
N SER A 11 -15.12 -30.45 33.66
CA SER A 11 -14.28 -30.10 32.52
C SER A 11 -14.47 -31.17 31.46
N LYS A 12 -15.42 -30.95 30.53
CA LYS A 12 -15.45 -31.67 29.26
C LYS A 12 -14.14 -31.36 28.55
N VAL A 13 -13.19 -32.28 28.64
CA VAL A 13 -12.07 -32.36 27.70
C VAL A 13 -12.67 -32.51 26.30
N ILE A 14 -12.73 -31.41 25.56
CA ILE A 14 -13.09 -31.42 24.14
C ILE A 14 -11.94 -32.12 23.42
N LYS A 15 -12.05 -33.44 23.25
CA LYS A 15 -11.25 -34.21 22.31
C LYS A 15 -11.80 -33.97 20.90
N GLY A 16 -11.70 -32.71 20.45
CA GLY A 16 -12.05 -32.27 19.11
C GLY A 16 -10.78 -32.15 18.29
N GLY A 17 -10.44 -33.21 17.55
CA GLY A 17 -9.23 -33.31 16.77
C GLY A 17 -9.07 -32.20 15.72
N ALA A 18 -7.81 -31.77 15.52
CA ALA A 18 -7.20 -31.11 14.36
C ALA A 18 -7.87 -29.88 13.69
N ALA A 19 -9.19 -29.71 13.72
CA ALA A 19 -9.93 -28.63 13.09
C ALA A 19 -9.99 -27.36 13.96
N GLY A 20 -10.10 -27.52 15.29
CA GLY A 20 -10.14 -26.39 16.23
C GLY A 20 -8.81 -25.63 16.32
N VAL A 21 -7.68 -26.34 16.18
CA VAL A 21 -6.34 -25.73 16.17
C VAL A 21 -6.14 -24.89 14.92
N LYS A 22 -6.59 -25.35 13.74
CA LYS A 22 -6.48 -24.58 12.48
C LYS A 22 -7.30 -23.29 12.49
N ALA A 23 -8.46 -23.28 13.15
CA ALA A 23 -9.28 -22.08 13.29
C ALA A 23 -8.63 -21.06 14.23
N LEU A 24 -8.06 -21.51 15.35
CA LEU A 24 -7.35 -20.65 16.30
C LEU A 24 -6.02 -20.13 15.72
N ASP A 25 -5.28 -20.98 15.01
CA ASP A 25 -4.08 -20.58 14.26
C ASP A 25 -4.44 -19.55 13.19
N LYS A 26 -5.49 -19.76 12.39
CA LYS A 26 -5.94 -18.74 11.43
C LYS A 26 -6.27 -17.41 12.09
N VAL A 27 -6.94 -17.41 13.24
CA VAL A 27 -7.26 -16.17 13.97
C VAL A 27 -6.00 -15.49 14.51
N ASN A 28 -5.02 -16.25 15.00
CA ASN A 28 -3.76 -15.72 15.50
C ASN A 28 -2.81 -15.26 14.37
N ASP A 29 -2.80 -15.96 13.23
CA ASP A 29 -2.08 -15.57 12.02
C ASP A 29 -2.73 -14.35 11.38
N THR A 30 -4.06 -14.26 11.42
CA THR A 30 -4.79 -13.06 10.97
C THR A 30 -4.44 -11.88 11.89
N GLY A 31 -4.44 -12.06 13.22
CA GLY A 31 -4.00 -11.06 14.21
C GLY A 31 -2.55 -10.59 14.02
N LYS A 32 -1.61 -11.53 13.83
CA LYS A 32 -0.21 -11.20 13.51
C LYS A 32 -0.04 -10.60 12.12
N ALA A 33 -0.89 -10.94 11.16
CA ALA A 33 -0.89 -10.36 9.83
C ALA A 33 -1.43 -8.93 9.83
N VAL A 34 -2.44 -8.59 10.64
CA VAL A 34 -2.87 -7.18 10.80
C VAL A 34 -1.83 -6.35 11.53
N ASP A 35 -1.16 -6.89 12.57
CA ASP A 35 -0.05 -6.18 13.24
C ASP A 35 1.16 -5.99 12.29
N LYS A 36 1.44 -6.97 11.40
CA LYS A 36 2.45 -6.83 10.35
C LYS A 36 2.01 -5.92 9.19
N ALA A 37 0.72 -5.82 8.87
CA ALA A 37 0.26 -4.97 7.77
C ALA A 37 0.60 -3.50 7.99
N GLY A 38 0.52 -3.02 9.25
CA GLY A 38 1.00 -1.70 9.65
C GLY A 38 2.50 -1.49 9.40
N ASP A 39 3.32 -2.53 9.56
CA ASP A 39 4.76 -2.51 9.30
C ASP A 39 5.08 -2.61 7.78
N VAL A 40 4.34 -3.46 7.06
CA VAL A 40 4.47 -3.68 5.62
C VAL A 40 4.31 -2.39 4.81
N MET A 41 3.40 -1.50 5.22
CA MET A 41 3.19 -0.21 4.57
C MET A 41 3.74 0.98 5.36
N LYS A 42 4.57 0.75 6.39
CA LYS A 42 5.20 1.82 7.16
C LYS A 42 6.05 2.72 6.27
N ASN A 43 6.85 2.11 5.40
CA ASN A 43 7.77 2.81 4.51
C ASN A 43 7.31 2.74 3.06
N ARG A 44 7.34 3.89 2.37
CA ARG A 44 7.09 3.96 0.92
C ARG A 44 8.10 3.08 0.17
N VAL A 45 7.62 2.42 -0.87
CA VAL A 45 8.46 1.58 -1.73
C VAL A 45 9.38 2.46 -2.57
N LYS A 46 10.65 2.06 -2.70
CA LYS A 46 11.58 2.68 -3.64
C LYS A 46 11.27 2.19 -5.06
N LEU A 47 11.18 3.13 -5.99
CA LEU A 47 10.99 2.86 -7.42
C LEU A 47 12.19 2.10 -7.99
N LYS A 48 11.91 0.98 -8.66
CA LYS A 48 12.86 0.20 -9.44
C LYS A 48 13.30 0.97 -10.68
N LYS A 49 14.50 0.66 -11.18
CA LYS A 49 15.08 1.28 -12.38
C LYS A 49 14.13 1.17 -13.58
N ASN A 50 13.63 -0.04 -13.87
CA ASN A 50 12.73 -0.27 -15.01
C ASN A 50 11.44 0.55 -14.91
N THR A 51 10.88 0.71 -13.70
CA THR A 51 9.69 1.55 -13.49
C THR A 51 10.00 3.01 -13.79
N LYS A 52 11.14 3.52 -13.30
CA LYS A 52 11.58 4.90 -13.59
C LYS A 52 11.73 5.14 -15.09
N GLU A 53 12.40 4.22 -15.79
CA GLU A 53 12.60 4.32 -17.24
C GLU A 53 11.26 4.27 -18.00
N ALA A 54 10.33 3.41 -17.60
CA ALA A 54 9.00 3.37 -18.21
C ALA A 54 8.22 4.68 -18.00
N VAL A 55 8.30 5.29 -16.82
CA VAL A 55 7.70 6.61 -16.56
C VAL A 55 8.34 7.68 -17.44
N GLN A 56 9.67 7.70 -17.53
CA GLN A 56 10.40 8.65 -18.38
C GLN A 56 10.08 8.47 -19.88
N ASN A 57 9.91 7.24 -20.34
CA ASN A 57 9.59 6.93 -21.74
C ASN A 57 8.14 7.31 -22.10
N SER A 58 7.21 7.21 -21.14
CA SER A 58 5.82 7.62 -21.34
C SER A 58 5.58 9.13 -21.16
N ALA A 59 6.52 9.84 -20.56
CA ALA A 59 6.39 11.26 -20.29
C ALA A 59 6.52 12.11 -21.56
N LYS A 60 5.65 13.12 -21.66
CA LYS A 60 5.71 14.12 -22.75
C LYS A 60 6.96 14.98 -22.60
N LYS A 61 7.59 15.32 -23.72
CA LYS A 61 8.78 16.18 -23.77
C LYS A 61 8.58 17.33 -24.73
N THR A 62 9.26 18.45 -24.48
CA THR A 62 9.40 19.55 -25.43
C THR A 62 10.33 19.14 -26.58
N PRO A 63 10.35 19.89 -27.71
CA PRO A 63 11.32 19.68 -28.77
C PRO A 63 12.79 19.71 -28.28
N ASP A 64 13.07 20.50 -27.24
CA ASP A 64 14.38 20.61 -26.59
C ASP A 64 14.70 19.43 -25.65
N GLY A 65 13.80 18.45 -25.54
CA GLY A 65 13.97 17.25 -24.73
C GLY A 65 13.66 17.40 -23.25
N GLN A 66 13.11 18.52 -22.81
CA GLN A 66 12.68 18.73 -21.41
C GLN A 66 11.36 18.03 -21.14
N TYR A 67 11.20 17.39 -19.98
CA TYR A 67 9.92 16.79 -19.61
C TYR A 67 8.85 17.86 -19.39
N ILE A 68 7.60 17.57 -19.73
CA ILE A 68 6.46 18.45 -19.49
C ILE A 68 5.69 17.92 -18.29
N ASP A 69 5.53 18.75 -17.26
CA ASP A 69 4.74 18.43 -16.06
C ASP A 69 3.25 18.34 -16.47
N PRO A 70 2.59 17.17 -16.33
CA PRO A 70 1.20 16.99 -16.73
C PRO A 70 0.20 17.85 -15.96
N ASN A 71 0.52 18.25 -14.73
CA ASN A 71 -0.39 19.04 -13.89
C ASN A 71 -0.32 20.53 -14.25
N THR A 72 0.86 21.03 -14.61
CA THR A 72 1.05 22.46 -14.92
C THR A 72 1.11 22.77 -16.42
N GLY A 73 1.35 21.76 -17.25
CA GLY A 73 1.58 21.90 -18.69
C GLY A 73 2.91 22.58 -19.04
N LYS A 74 3.79 22.84 -18.06
CA LYS A 74 5.04 23.56 -18.25
C LYS A 74 6.21 22.61 -18.40
N PRO A 75 7.26 22.99 -19.14
CA PRO A 75 8.53 22.28 -19.13
C PRO A 75 9.12 22.26 -17.72
N ILE A 76 9.68 21.13 -17.33
CA ILE A 76 10.36 20.91 -16.06
C ILE A 76 11.83 21.33 -16.22
N GLU A 77 12.32 22.14 -15.29
CA GLU A 77 13.72 22.55 -15.26
C GLU A 77 14.64 21.33 -15.12
N LYS A 78 15.74 21.31 -15.88
CA LYS A 78 16.69 20.19 -15.83
C LYS A 78 17.25 20.02 -14.42
N GLY A 79 17.17 18.81 -13.88
CA GLY A 79 17.57 18.48 -12.51
C GLY A 79 16.49 18.73 -11.45
N GLN A 80 15.34 19.27 -11.83
CA GLN A 80 14.14 19.39 -10.97
C GLN A 80 13.12 18.29 -11.24
N GLU A 81 13.44 17.31 -12.09
CA GLU A 81 12.51 16.25 -12.43
C GLU A 81 12.35 15.25 -11.28
N VAL A 82 11.10 15.03 -10.86
CA VAL A 82 10.76 14.03 -9.85
C VAL A 82 9.68 13.08 -10.34
N TYR A 83 9.60 11.90 -9.71
CA TYR A 83 8.55 10.92 -9.96
C TYR A 83 7.39 11.18 -9.00
N GLY A 84 6.41 11.95 -9.47
CA GLY A 84 5.16 12.23 -8.75
C GLY A 84 4.16 11.10 -8.90
N HIS A 85 3.31 10.89 -7.89
CA HIS A 85 2.15 10.01 -8.02
C HIS A 85 1.07 10.75 -8.81
N LYS A 86 0.38 10.06 -9.73
CA LYS A 86 -0.80 10.63 -10.38
C LYS A 86 -1.89 10.91 -9.35
N THR A 87 -2.71 11.92 -9.60
CA THR A 87 -3.84 12.27 -8.73
C THR A 87 -4.71 11.04 -8.43
N GLY A 88 -4.96 10.79 -7.14
CA GLY A 88 -5.74 9.63 -6.68
C GLY A 88 -4.94 8.35 -6.45
N GLN A 89 -3.68 8.28 -6.91
CA GLN A 89 -2.79 7.13 -6.71
C GLN A 89 -1.77 7.35 -5.58
N GLU A 90 -2.06 8.29 -4.69
CA GLU A 90 -1.14 8.71 -3.63
C GLU A 90 -0.87 7.56 -2.66
N TRP A 91 0.35 7.53 -2.12
CA TRP A 91 0.73 6.57 -1.09
C TRP A 91 -0.21 6.58 0.12
N SER A 92 -0.69 7.76 0.52
CA SER A 92 -1.64 7.90 1.63
C SER A 92 -2.96 7.19 1.35
N LYS A 93 -3.50 7.32 0.12
CA LYS A 93 -4.73 6.65 -0.30
C LYS A 93 -4.55 5.15 -0.38
N TYR A 94 -3.46 4.69 -1.00
CA TYR A 94 -3.11 3.28 -1.08
C TYR A 94 -3.09 2.62 0.31
N LYS A 95 -2.48 3.28 1.31
CA LYS A 95 -2.44 2.80 2.70
C LYS A 95 -3.80 2.74 3.39
N LYS A 96 -4.74 3.62 3.02
CA LYS A 96 -6.09 3.66 3.61
C LYS A 96 -7.07 2.74 2.90
N GLY A 97 -6.76 2.30 1.68
CA GLY A 97 -7.61 1.40 0.90
C GLY A 97 -7.85 0.08 1.64
N PRO A 98 -9.10 -0.33 1.91
CA PRO A 98 -9.41 -1.60 2.57
C PRO A 98 -8.90 -2.81 1.76
N GLU A 99 -8.88 -2.71 0.43
CA GLU A 99 -8.39 -3.74 -0.50
C GLU A 99 -6.87 -3.96 -0.41
N ASN A 100 -6.15 -3.01 0.19
CA ASN A 100 -4.71 -3.12 0.40
C ASN A 100 -4.40 -3.68 1.80
N GLN A 101 -5.36 -3.66 2.73
CA GLN A 101 -5.17 -4.20 4.07
C GLN A 101 -5.00 -5.73 3.99
N GLY A 102 -3.87 -6.23 4.50
CA GLY A 102 -3.52 -7.65 4.45
C GLY A 102 -2.60 -8.06 3.30
N LYS A 103 -2.23 -7.14 2.39
CA LYS A 103 -1.20 -7.41 1.38
C LYS A 103 0.16 -7.63 2.03
N THR A 104 0.94 -8.54 1.46
CA THR A 104 2.35 -8.74 1.80
C THR A 104 3.22 -7.60 1.27
N ARG A 105 4.43 -7.44 1.83
CA ARG A 105 5.37 -6.41 1.34
C ARG A 105 5.75 -6.60 -0.13
N GLN A 106 5.80 -7.84 -0.62
CA GLN A 106 6.10 -8.11 -2.04
C GLN A 106 4.98 -7.63 -2.96
N GLU A 107 3.71 -7.83 -2.57
CA GLU A 107 2.56 -7.31 -3.32
C GLU A 107 2.56 -5.78 -3.32
N VAL A 108 2.78 -5.15 -2.16
CA VAL A 108 2.92 -3.68 -2.08
C VAL A 108 4.06 -3.17 -2.95
N ILE A 109 5.20 -3.88 -3.00
CA ILE A 109 6.32 -3.53 -3.88
C ILE A 109 5.92 -3.67 -5.35
N LYS A 110 5.19 -4.72 -5.72
CA LYS A 110 4.70 -4.93 -7.09
C LYS A 110 3.77 -3.79 -7.51
N ASP A 111 2.78 -3.47 -6.68
CA ASP A 111 1.79 -2.44 -6.97
C ASP A 111 2.43 -1.05 -7.08
N GLN A 112 3.30 -0.69 -6.14
CA GLN A 112 4.02 0.59 -6.15
C GLN A 112 5.16 0.66 -7.17
N ASN A 113 5.46 -0.41 -7.92
CA ASN A 113 6.38 -0.36 -9.05
C ASN A 113 5.67 -0.42 -10.40
N ASN A 114 4.35 -0.22 -10.42
CA ASN A 114 3.61 0.04 -11.65
C ASN A 114 3.96 1.45 -12.18
N PRO A 115 4.51 1.62 -13.40
CA PRO A 115 4.81 2.95 -13.93
C PRO A 115 3.54 3.79 -14.16
N ASP A 116 2.39 3.17 -14.37
CA ASP A 116 1.15 3.88 -14.72
C ASP A 116 0.59 4.74 -13.59
N ILE A 117 1.02 4.52 -12.34
CA ILE A 117 0.61 5.32 -11.19
C ILE A 117 1.51 6.56 -10.98
N TYR A 118 2.55 6.72 -11.81
CA TYR A 118 3.52 7.80 -11.70
C TYR A 118 3.53 8.69 -12.95
N GLN A 119 4.02 9.91 -12.76
CA GLN A 119 4.30 10.85 -13.83
C GLN A 119 5.54 11.69 -13.50
N MET A 120 6.17 12.26 -14.53
CA MET A 120 7.27 13.20 -14.34
C MET A 120 6.68 14.56 -13.94
N GLU A 121 7.11 15.09 -12.80
CA GLU A 121 6.64 16.38 -12.27
C GLU A 121 7.81 17.27 -11.90
N ASP A 122 7.56 18.58 -11.86
CA ASP A 122 8.52 19.51 -11.29
C ASP A 122 8.59 19.35 -9.76
N LYS A 123 9.81 19.35 -9.21
CA LYS A 123 10.04 19.19 -7.77
C LYS A 123 9.27 20.21 -6.93
N LYS A 124 9.16 21.46 -7.36
CA LYS A 124 8.45 22.52 -6.62
C LYS A 124 6.95 22.26 -6.66
N SER A 125 6.41 21.87 -7.82
CA SER A 125 5.01 21.48 -7.99
C SER A 125 4.65 20.28 -7.12
N ASN A 126 5.43 19.20 -7.18
CA ASN A 126 5.21 17.99 -6.40
C ASN A 126 5.33 18.25 -4.88
N ALA A 127 6.34 19.03 -4.45
CA ALA A 127 6.54 19.35 -3.03
C ALA A 127 5.42 20.24 -2.43
N SER A 128 4.65 20.93 -3.28
CA SER A 128 3.52 21.74 -2.80
C SER A 128 2.30 20.92 -2.37
N HIS A 129 2.24 19.62 -2.73
CA HIS A 129 1.10 18.74 -2.50
C HIS A 129 -0.23 19.33 -3.01
N LYS A 130 -0.17 20.31 -3.92
CA LYS A 130 -1.35 21.08 -4.37
C LYS A 130 -2.32 20.24 -5.20
N TYR A 131 -1.81 19.18 -5.82
CA TYR A 131 -2.56 18.26 -6.69
C TYR A 131 -2.80 16.90 -6.03
N GLU A 132 -2.42 16.76 -4.76
CA GLU A 132 -2.80 15.65 -3.90
C GLU A 132 -4.29 15.80 -3.52
N GLN A 133 -5.06 14.73 -3.66
CA GLN A 133 -6.46 14.70 -3.23
C GLN A 133 -6.51 14.20 -1.78
N LYS A 134 -6.95 15.05 -0.86
CA LYS A 134 -7.15 14.68 0.55
C LYS A 134 -8.20 13.60 0.76
#